data_AF-A0A4S4LQL5-F1
#
_entry.id   AF-A0A4S4LQL5-F1
#
_cell.length_a   1.000
_cell.length_b   1.000
_cell.length_c   1.000
_cell.angle_alpha   90.00
_cell.angle_beta   90.00
_cell.angle_gamma   90.00
#
_symmetry.space_group_name_H-M   'P 1'
#
loop_
_entity.id
_entity.type
_entity.pdbx_description
1 polymer ?
#
loop_
_entity_poly.entity_id
_entity_poly.type
_entity_poly.pdbx_seq_one_letter_code
_entity_poly.pdbx_strand_id
1 'polypeptide(L)'
;MVSQNFLNGLNIRTAILTQSLPAEATNSITPLVGGLTADDLALHRSIPAGISAQLERLLLVNVDETLTSVSDFFSSEDSGAETNTLERLPDNIQIALAALDGENIDLQRRRSRVERLVMDIDEIHPHLQASLADALQSLPSISEDQLTARTSLLSTTLETTLLKLSLLRARFRNSIYNASSTSRTAAIGPSLAIALKNAFTKQSEEESSLIDEEARLDGILKEYEGLLGMVDRSAKGRGKGAFGQIVDDWVRVKSETEECRRDLRRLGWTET
;
A
#
# COMPACT_ATOMS: atom_id res chain seq x y z
N MET A 1 71.06 9.24 -42.83
CA MET A 1 70.35 10.35 -43.50
C MET A 1 68.87 10.13 -43.19
N VAL A 2 68.29 10.82 -42.20
CA VAL A 2 67.61 12.15 -42.35
C VAL A 2 66.60 12.07 -43.49
N SER A 3 65.29 12.32 -43.38
CA SER A 3 64.34 12.70 -42.33
C SER A 3 62.95 12.72 -43.00
N GLN A 4 61.90 12.98 -42.21
CA GLN A 4 60.68 13.71 -42.60
C GLN A 4 59.56 12.96 -43.35
N ASN A 5 58.47 12.68 -42.61
CA ASN A 5 57.12 13.22 -42.84
C ASN A 5 56.05 12.26 -42.30
N PHE A 6 55.63 12.40 -41.04
CA PHE A 6 54.29 11.99 -40.58
C PHE A 6 53.98 12.58 -39.19
N LEU A 7 53.96 13.91 -39.10
CA LEU A 7 53.34 14.65 -38.01
C LEU A 7 52.86 15.99 -38.56
N ASN A 8 51.57 16.14 -38.83
CA ASN A 8 50.84 17.41 -38.87
C ASN A 8 49.33 17.11 -38.98
N GLY A 9 48.58 17.38 -37.92
CA GLY A 9 47.12 17.23 -37.94
C GLY A 9 46.44 17.27 -36.56
N LEU A 10 47.02 17.97 -35.59
CA LEU A 10 46.46 18.14 -34.24
C LEU A 10 46.43 19.64 -33.94
N ASN A 11 45.37 20.34 -34.36
CA ASN A 11 44.89 21.60 -33.75
C ASN A 11 43.66 22.16 -34.48
N ILE A 12 42.46 21.68 -34.13
CA ILE A 12 41.22 22.47 -34.27
C ILE A 12 40.35 22.19 -33.02
N ARG A 13 40.86 22.61 -31.86
CA ARG A 13 40.03 23.07 -30.74
C ARG A 13 40.38 24.54 -30.53
N THR A 14 39.41 25.31 -30.04
CA THR A 14 39.53 26.71 -29.56
C THR A 14 39.59 27.82 -30.60
N ALA A 15 38.49 28.01 -31.34
CA ALA A 15 37.98 29.30 -31.80
C ALA A 15 36.57 29.02 -32.32
N ILE A 16 35.52 29.16 -31.51
CA ILE A 16 34.65 30.34 -31.55
C ILE A 16 34.11 30.53 -30.12
N LEU A 17 34.66 31.52 -29.43
CA LEU A 17 34.10 32.12 -28.22
C LEU A 17 33.53 33.48 -28.63
N THR A 18 32.48 33.89 -27.93
CA THR A 18 32.05 35.28 -27.70
C THR A 18 31.57 36.10 -28.89
N GLN A 19 30.25 36.16 -29.06
CA GLN A 19 29.59 37.44 -29.32
C GLN A 19 28.63 37.74 -28.17
N SER A 20 28.83 38.92 -27.60
CA SER A 20 28.21 39.44 -26.39
C SER A 20 27.08 40.42 -26.73
N LEU A 21 25.95 40.28 -25.99
CA LEU A 21 25.03 41.33 -25.49
C LEU A 21 24.13 42.06 -26.52
N PRO A 22 22.88 42.47 -26.16
CA PRO A 22 22.56 43.13 -24.89
C PRO A 22 21.45 42.48 -24.03
N ALA A 23 21.57 42.74 -22.73
CA ALA A 23 20.53 42.59 -21.75
C ALA A 23 19.61 43.80 -21.81
N GLU A 24 18.32 43.58 -22.05
CA GLU A 24 17.23 44.36 -21.45
C GLU A 24 15.89 43.64 -21.64
N ALA A 25 15.32 43.26 -20.50
CA ALA A 25 13.92 42.93 -20.19
C ALA A 25 12.96 42.53 -21.34
N THR A 26 12.44 41.29 -21.29
CA THR A 26 11.15 40.99 -20.63
C THR A 26 10.84 39.50 -20.74
N ASN A 27 10.33 38.94 -19.66
CA ASN A 27 9.89 37.55 -19.54
C ASN A 27 8.80 37.23 -20.57
N SER A 28 9.15 36.49 -21.62
CA SER A 28 8.17 35.73 -22.39
C SER A 28 8.68 34.31 -22.59
N ILE A 29 8.28 33.45 -21.66
CA ILE A 29 8.39 31.99 -21.81
C ILE A 29 7.46 31.63 -22.96
N THR A 30 8.00 31.44 -24.16
CA THR A 30 7.26 30.82 -25.26
C THR A 30 7.30 29.31 -25.06
N PRO A 31 6.18 28.66 -24.68
CA PRO A 31 6.16 27.22 -24.53
C PRO A 31 6.29 26.57 -25.91
N LEU A 32 7.31 25.72 -26.08
CA LEU A 32 7.33 24.77 -27.20
C LEU A 32 6.21 23.74 -26.98
N VAL A 33 5.58 23.32 -28.08
CA VAL A 33 4.49 22.33 -28.07
C VAL A 33 4.95 21.06 -27.34
N GLY A 34 4.31 20.75 -26.21
CA GLY A 34 4.66 19.62 -25.34
C GLY A 34 5.07 20.02 -23.92
N GLY A 35 5.13 21.30 -23.56
CA GLY A 35 5.35 21.74 -22.17
C GLY A 35 6.80 21.60 -21.68
N LEU A 36 7.75 21.25 -22.55
CA LEU A 36 9.17 21.28 -22.24
C LEU A 36 9.70 22.71 -22.33
N THR A 37 10.32 23.17 -21.26
CA THR A 37 11.02 24.46 -21.23
C THR A 37 12.44 24.30 -21.78
N ALA A 38 13.04 25.40 -22.26
CA ALA A 38 14.43 25.40 -22.71
C ALA A 38 15.41 24.99 -21.59
N ASP A 39 15.02 25.18 -20.33
CA ASP A 39 15.78 24.76 -19.15
C ASP A 39 15.72 23.24 -18.92
N ASP A 40 14.66 22.54 -19.32
CA ASP A 40 14.58 21.07 -19.23
C ASP A 40 15.56 20.37 -20.19
N LEU A 41 15.76 20.95 -21.38
CA LEU A 41 16.77 20.50 -22.32
C LEU A 41 18.20 20.78 -21.81
N ALA A 42 18.39 21.83 -21.01
CA ALA A 42 19.67 22.12 -20.38
C ALA A 42 19.99 21.13 -19.25
N LEU A 43 18.97 20.70 -18.48
CA LEU A 43 19.10 19.73 -17.39
C LEU A 43 19.52 18.32 -17.90
N HIS A 44 19.08 17.94 -19.10
CA HIS A 44 19.47 16.68 -19.73
C HIS A 44 20.75 16.75 -20.58
N ARG A 45 21.30 17.95 -20.79
CA ARG A 45 22.57 18.14 -21.52
C ARG A 45 23.81 17.94 -20.63
N SER A 46 23.65 17.96 -19.31
CA SER A 46 24.71 17.56 -18.39
C SER A 46 24.79 16.05 -18.32
N ILE A 47 25.63 15.48 -19.20
CA ILE A 47 26.22 14.16 -18.97
C ILE A 47 26.84 14.21 -17.56
N PRO A 48 26.49 13.30 -16.64
CA PRO A 48 27.11 13.29 -15.32
C PRO A 48 28.63 13.16 -15.50
N ALA A 49 29.36 14.18 -15.05
CA ALA A 49 30.81 14.19 -15.05
C ALA A 49 31.28 13.14 -14.03
N GLY A 50 31.36 11.89 -14.48
CA GLY A 50 31.66 10.75 -13.64
C GLY A 50 31.02 9.48 -14.17
N ILE A 51 31.28 9.13 -15.43
CA ILE A 51 31.14 7.74 -15.86
C ILE A 51 32.08 6.94 -14.97
N SER A 52 31.54 6.02 -14.17
CA SER A 52 32.39 5.19 -13.31
C SER A 52 33.39 4.45 -14.18
N ALA A 53 34.65 4.33 -13.74
CA ALA A 53 35.70 3.62 -14.49
C ALA A 53 35.30 2.16 -14.84
N GLN A 54 34.32 1.62 -14.14
CA GLN A 54 33.72 0.31 -14.39
C GLN A 54 32.74 0.32 -15.58
N LEU A 55 31.95 1.39 -15.75
CA LEU A 55 31.05 1.54 -16.89
C LEU A 55 31.81 1.91 -18.17
N GLU A 56 32.90 2.68 -18.07
CA GLU A 56 33.82 2.89 -19.22
C GLU A 56 34.46 1.59 -19.68
N ARG A 57 34.90 0.73 -18.75
CA ARG A 57 35.43 -0.59 -19.09
C ARG A 57 34.39 -1.49 -19.73
N LEU A 58 33.16 -1.51 -19.21
CA LEU A 58 32.08 -2.30 -19.80
C LEU A 58 31.68 -1.77 -21.18
N LEU A 59 31.66 -0.45 -21.38
CA LEU A 59 31.42 0.13 -22.69
C LEU A 59 32.55 -0.19 -23.68
N LEU A 60 33.81 -0.09 -23.26
CA LEU A 60 34.95 -0.45 -24.11
C LEU A 60 34.92 -1.92 -24.51
N VAL A 61 34.64 -2.83 -23.56
CA VAL A 61 34.52 -4.26 -23.85
C VAL A 61 33.37 -4.52 -24.81
N ASN A 62 32.20 -3.93 -24.59
CA ASN A 62 31.06 -4.11 -25.49
C ASN A 62 31.29 -3.49 -26.88
N VAL A 63 31.99 -2.36 -26.96
CA VAL A 63 32.34 -1.73 -28.23
C VAL A 63 33.39 -2.56 -28.98
N ASP A 64 34.41 -3.08 -28.29
CA ASP A 64 35.40 -3.97 -28.91
C ASP A 64 34.77 -5.29 -29.33
N GLU A 65 33.86 -5.86 -28.54
CA GLU A 65 33.13 -7.09 -28.87
C GLU A 65 32.20 -6.88 -30.07
N THR A 66 31.49 -5.76 -30.13
CA THR A 66 30.64 -5.43 -31.28
C THR A 66 31.46 -5.11 -32.52
N LEU A 67 32.58 -4.39 -32.40
CA LEU A 67 33.47 -4.10 -33.52
C LEU A 67 34.21 -5.35 -34.02
N THR A 68 34.62 -6.25 -33.13
CA THR A 68 35.21 -7.55 -33.53
C THR A 68 34.16 -8.45 -34.14
N SER A 69 32.93 -8.50 -33.62
CA SER A 69 31.83 -9.24 -34.25
C SER A 69 31.48 -8.70 -35.63
N VAL A 70 31.46 -7.37 -35.80
CA VAL A 70 31.22 -6.73 -37.11
C VAL A 70 32.41 -6.95 -38.05
N SER A 71 33.64 -6.83 -37.55
CA SER A 71 34.86 -7.09 -38.32
C SER A 71 34.96 -8.55 -38.76
N ASP A 72 34.62 -9.51 -37.90
CA ASP A 72 34.61 -10.94 -38.21
C ASP A 72 33.49 -11.27 -39.18
N PHE A 73 32.32 -10.61 -39.07
CA PHE A 73 31.25 -10.73 -40.04
C PHE A 73 31.70 -10.29 -41.45
N PHE A 74 32.37 -9.15 -41.55
CA PHE A 74 32.89 -8.66 -42.84
C PHE A 74 34.15 -9.41 -43.32
N SER A 75 35.00 -9.90 -42.41
CA SER A 75 36.22 -10.65 -42.76
C SER A 75 35.92 -12.12 -43.12
N SER A 76 34.80 -12.67 -42.65
CA SER A 76 34.33 -14.00 -43.02
C SER A 76 33.72 -14.04 -44.43
N GLU A 77 33.46 -12.90 -45.07
CA GLU A 77 32.91 -12.80 -46.43
C GLU A 77 33.99 -12.80 -47.53
N ASP A 78 35.26 -12.54 -47.20
CA ASP A 78 36.41 -12.50 -48.14
C ASP A 78 36.86 -13.89 -48.67
N SER A 79 36.11 -14.95 -48.34
CA SER A 79 36.32 -16.32 -48.81
C SER A 79 35.30 -16.72 -49.90
N GLY A 80 35.34 -16.03 -51.04
CA GLY A 80 35.01 -16.62 -52.34
C GLY A 80 33.54 -16.88 -52.71
N ALA A 81 32.57 -16.17 -52.12
CA ALA A 81 31.14 -16.30 -52.48
C ALA A 81 30.41 -14.95 -52.73
N GLU A 82 31.14 -13.87 -53.04
CA GLU A 82 30.64 -12.49 -52.95
C GLU A 82 29.67 -12.02 -54.05
N THR A 83 29.48 -12.74 -55.16
CA THR A 83 28.60 -12.22 -56.23
C THR A 83 27.12 -12.44 -55.96
N ASN A 84 26.75 -13.38 -55.08
CA ASN A 84 25.34 -13.75 -54.83
C ASN A 84 24.74 -13.08 -53.58
N THR A 85 25.55 -12.46 -52.71
CA THR A 85 25.09 -11.80 -51.48
C THR A 85 24.71 -10.33 -51.73
N LEU A 86 25.49 -9.61 -52.54
CA LEU A 86 25.19 -8.24 -52.98
C LEU A 86 23.92 -8.14 -53.82
N GLU A 87 23.64 -9.13 -54.67
CA GLU A 87 22.40 -9.18 -55.46
C GLU A 87 21.15 -9.45 -54.60
N ARG A 88 21.30 -10.11 -53.44
CA ARG A 88 20.21 -10.45 -52.51
C ARG A 88 20.00 -9.42 -51.40
N LEU A 89 20.93 -8.48 -51.23
CA LEU A 89 20.83 -7.39 -50.27
C LEU A 89 19.55 -6.53 -50.43
N PRO A 90 19.15 -6.09 -51.63
CA PRO A 90 17.91 -5.32 -51.79
C PRO A 90 16.67 -6.14 -51.40
N ASP A 91 16.62 -7.42 -51.74
CA ASP A 91 15.52 -8.31 -51.37
C ASP A 91 15.45 -8.53 -49.85
N ASN A 92 16.60 -8.72 -49.20
CA ASN A 92 16.69 -8.85 -47.74
C ASN A 92 16.28 -7.57 -47.01
N ILE A 93 16.68 -6.40 -47.53
CA ILE A 93 16.23 -5.10 -47.02
C ILE A 93 14.72 -4.97 -47.18
N GLN A 94 14.16 -5.39 -48.31
CA GLN A 94 12.73 -5.31 -48.57
C GLN A 94 11.92 -6.25 -47.67
N ILE A 95 12.44 -7.45 -47.39
CA ILE A 95 11.87 -8.39 -46.41
C ILE A 95 11.93 -7.81 -44.99
N ALA A 96 13.07 -7.21 -44.60
CA ALA A 96 13.22 -6.57 -43.29
C ALA A 96 12.30 -5.36 -43.11
N LEU A 97 12.12 -4.54 -44.15
CA LEU A 97 11.15 -3.44 -44.15
C LEU A 97 9.71 -3.95 -44.03
N ALA A 98 9.34 -4.99 -44.77
CA ALA A 98 8.02 -5.60 -44.65
C ALA A 98 7.78 -6.22 -43.25
N ALA A 99 8.81 -6.78 -42.63
CA ALA A 99 8.75 -7.28 -41.25
C ALA A 99 8.57 -6.13 -40.24
N LEU A 100 9.30 -5.03 -40.38
CA LEU A 100 9.17 -3.83 -39.54
C LEU A 100 7.78 -3.19 -39.69
N ASP A 101 7.24 -3.13 -40.91
CA ASP A 101 5.88 -2.63 -41.15
C ASP A 101 4.83 -3.52 -40.47
N GLY A 102 5.01 -4.85 -40.55
CA GLY A 102 4.17 -5.82 -39.84
C GLY A 102 4.20 -5.62 -38.32
N GLU A 103 5.40 -5.46 -37.75
CA GLU A 103 5.57 -5.21 -36.32
C GLU A 103 4.94 -3.87 -35.90
N ASN A 104 5.07 -2.83 -36.73
CA ASN A 104 4.49 -1.52 -36.46
C ASN A 104 2.95 -1.56 -36.44
N ILE A 105 2.33 -2.31 -37.36
CA ILE A 105 0.88 -2.55 -37.35
C ILE A 105 0.45 -3.27 -36.07
N ASP A 106 1.21 -4.26 -35.61
CA ASP A 106 0.92 -4.97 -34.37
C ASP A 106 1.11 -4.09 -33.13
N LEU A 107 2.14 -3.23 -33.11
CA LEU A 107 2.34 -2.23 -32.06
C LEU A 107 1.18 -1.22 -32.02
N GLN A 108 0.71 -0.73 -33.17
CA GLN A 108 -0.46 0.15 -33.24
C GLN A 108 -1.73 -0.55 -32.74
N ARG A 109 -1.91 -1.84 -33.07
CA ARG A 109 -3.04 -2.63 -32.56
C ARG A 109 -2.98 -2.81 -31.04
N ARG A 110 -1.79 -3.05 -30.49
CA ARG A 110 -1.59 -3.15 -29.03
C ARG A 110 -1.83 -1.81 -28.34
N ARG A 111 -1.29 -0.72 -28.90
CA ARG A 111 -1.48 0.65 -28.39
C ARG A 111 -2.95 1.03 -28.34
N SER A 112 -3.68 0.87 -29.45
CA SER A 112 -5.12 1.15 -29.51
C SER A 112 -5.97 0.26 -28.59
N ARG A 113 -5.49 -0.95 -28.25
CA ARG A 113 -6.12 -1.79 -27.22
C ARG A 113 -5.86 -1.25 -25.82
N VAL A 114 -4.64 -0.82 -25.51
CA VAL A 114 -4.31 -0.22 -24.21
C VAL A 114 -5.08 1.09 -24.01
N GLU A 115 -5.13 1.95 -25.02
CA GLU A 115 -5.90 3.21 -24.98
C GLU A 115 -7.38 2.95 -24.67
N ARG A 116 -8.00 1.94 -25.31
CA ARG A 116 -9.37 1.53 -24.99
C ARG A 116 -9.53 1.04 -23.55
N LEU A 117 -8.62 0.19 -23.07
CA LEU A 117 -8.69 -0.31 -21.69
C LEU A 117 -8.53 0.82 -20.67
N VAL A 118 -7.68 1.81 -20.94
CA VAL A 118 -7.53 2.99 -20.08
C VAL A 118 -8.83 3.79 -20.06
N MET A 119 -9.45 4.03 -21.22
CA MET A 119 -10.75 4.70 -21.29
C MET A 119 -11.85 3.94 -20.53
N ASP A 120 -11.90 2.61 -20.68
CA ASP A 120 -12.86 1.76 -19.96
C ASP A 120 -12.64 1.83 -18.45
N ILE A 121 -11.38 1.85 -17.98
CA ILE A 121 -11.04 2.01 -16.56
C ILE A 121 -11.45 3.38 -16.05
N ASP A 122 -11.14 4.44 -16.80
CA ASP A 122 -11.47 5.82 -16.44
C ASP A 122 -12.98 6.06 -16.37
N GLU A 123 -13.78 5.29 -17.12
CA GLU A 123 -15.25 5.32 -17.05
C GLU A 123 -15.81 4.48 -15.88
N ILE A 124 -15.30 3.27 -15.68
CA ILE A 124 -15.81 2.34 -14.64
C ILE A 124 -15.41 2.78 -13.23
N HIS A 125 -14.20 3.29 -13.06
CA HIS A 125 -13.66 3.68 -11.76
C HIS A 125 -14.53 4.71 -11.02
N PRO A 126 -14.91 5.87 -11.61
CA PRO A 126 -15.75 6.84 -10.92
C PRO A 126 -17.15 6.29 -10.63
N HIS A 127 -17.70 5.43 -11.49
CA HIS A 127 -19.00 4.81 -11.25
C HIS A 127 -18.97 3.85 -10.06
N LEU A 128 -17.93 3.02 -9.97
CA LEU A 128 -17.72 2.12 -8.83
C LEU A 128 -17.48 2.90 -7.54
N GLN A 129 -16.69 3.98 -7.60
CA GLN A 129 -16.43 4.84 -6.45
C GLN A 129 -17.69 5.55 -5.96
N ALA A 130 -18.52 6.06 -6.87
CA ALA A 130 -19.81 6.65 -6.54
C ALA A 130 -20.75 5.59 -5.93
N SER A 131 -20.84 4.40 -6.53
CA SER A 131 -21.66 3.30 -5.98
C SER A 131 -21.18 2.85 -4.60
N LEU A 132 -19.88 2.84 -4.34
CA LEU A 132 -19.32 2.50 -3.03
C LEU A 132 -19.60 3.61 -2.01
N ALA A 133 -19.47 4.87 -2.40
CA ALA A 133 -19.82 5.99 -1.53
C ALA A 133 -21.31 5.97 -1.17
N ASP A 134 -22.20 5.72 -2.14
CA ASP A 134 -23.63 5.56 -1.92
C ASP A 134 -23.92 4.33 -1.04
N ALA A 135 -23.24 3.21 -1.27
CA ALA A 135 -23.38 2.03 -0.43
C ALA A 135 -22.95 2.31 1.02
N LEU A 136 -21.86 3.03 1.24
CA LEU A 136 -21.39 3.44 2.57
C LEU A 136 -22.30 4.47 3.24
N GLN A 137 -22.91 5.39 2.48
CA GLN A 137 -23.90 6.33 3.00
C GLN A 137 -25.25 5.66 3.30
N SER A 138 -25.63 4.67 2.50
CA SER A 138 -26.82 3.84 2.72
C SER A 138 -26.61 2.80 3.82
N LEU A 139 -25.35 2.45 4.11
CA LEU A 139 -24.99 1.64 5.28
C LEU A 139 -25.31 2.47 6.51
N PRO A 140 -26.34 2.09 7.26
CA PRO A 140 -27.04 3.10 8.01
C PRO A 140 -26.28 3.49 9.28
N SER A 141 -26.34 4.79 9.55
CA SER A 141 -26.30 5.41 10.87
C SER A 141 -27.09 4.67 11.96
N ILE A 142 -27.93 3.69 11.59
CA ILE A 142 -28.50 2.67 12.49
C ILE A 142 -27.42 2.06 13.39
N SER A 143 -26.18 1.86 12.92
CA SER A 143 -25.11 1.38 13.80
C SER A 143 -24.71 2.42 14.84
N GLU A 144 -24.54 3.69 14.47
CA GLU A 144 -24.13 4.76 15.38
C GLU A 144 -25.24 5.14 16.36
N ASP A 145 -26.47 5.30 15.90
CA ASP A 145 -27.63 5.60 16.74
C ASP A 145 -27.93 4.45 17.71
N GLN A 146 -27.79 3.20 17.27
CA GLN A 146 -27.95 2.03 18.14
C GLN A 146 -26.78 1.89 19.12
N LEU A 147 -25.55 2.17 18.68
CA LEU A 147 -24.38 2.16 19.56
C LEU A 147 -24.48 3.26 20.62
N THR A 148 -24.84 4.48 20.24
CA THR A 148 -25.04 5.60 21.17
C THR A 148 -26.20 5.37 22.13
N ALA A 149 -27.32 4.81 21.66
CA ALA A 149 -28.41 4.39 22.54
C ALA A 149 -27.96 3.30 23.52
N ARG A 150 -27.16 2.31 23.06
CA ARG A 150 -26.61 1.26 23.93
C ARG A 150 -25.62 1.80 24.95
N THR A 151 -24.71 2.69 24.57
CA THR A 151 -23.76 3.29 25.51
C THR A 151 -24.45 4.19 26.53
N SER A 152 -25.48 4.95 26.11
CA SER A 152 -26.30 5.74 27.03
C SER A 152 -27.09 4.86 28.01
N LEU A 153 -27.68 3.75 27.54
CA LEU A 153 -28.35 2.79 28.41
C LEU A 153 -27.37 2.16 29.41
N LEU A 154 -26.17 1.78 28.98
CA LEU A 154 -25.13 1.24 29.87
C LEU A 154 -24.69 2.27 30.90
N SER A 155 -24.44 3.51 30.49
CA SER A 155 -24.06 4.61 31.38
C SER A 155 -25.12 4.88 32.45
N THR A 156 -26.40 4.98 32.07
CA THR A 156 -27.51 5.17 33.02
C THR A 156 -27.69 3.96 33.93
N THR A 157 -27.45 2.73 33.44
CA THR A 157 -27.48 1.52 34.26
C THR A 157 -26.35 1.50 35.29
N LEU A 158 -25.14 1.93 34.91
CA LEU A 158 -24.02 2.06 35.84
C LEU A 158 -24.27 3.14 36.90
N GLU A 159 -24.79 4.31 36.50
CA GLU A 159 -25.13 5.37 37.45
C GLU A 159 -26.21 4.93 38.43
N THR A 160 -27.28 4.28 37.95
CA THR A 160 -28.36 3.80 38.81
C THR A 160 -27.91 2.69 39.76
N THR A 161 -27.02 1.79 39.32
CA THR A 161 -26.45 0.74 40.18
C THR A 161 -25.51 1.33 41.22
N LEU A 162 -24.68 2.32 40.88
CA LEU A 162 -23.85 3.05 41.83
C LEU A 162 -24.69 3.81 42.87
N LEU A 163 -25.78 4.46 42.44
CA LEU A 163 -26.73 5.10 43.35
C LEU A 163 -27.37 4.08 44.30
N LYS A 164 -27.83 2.93 43.79
CA LYS A 164 -28.36 1.84 44.63
C LYS A 164 -27.33 1.34 45.65
N LEU A 165 -26.08 1.16 45.24
CA LEU A 165 -25.00 0.70 46.10
C LEU A 165 -24.67 1.73 47.19
N SER A 166 -24.64 3.02 46.83
CA SER A 166 -24.46 4.11 47.78
C SER A 166 -25.60 4.17 48.82
N LEU A 167 -26.84 3.95 48.39
CA LEU A 167 -28.01 3.91 49.27
C LEU A 167 -27.98 2.70 50.20
N LEU A 168 -27.61 1.51 49.70
CA LEU A 168 -27.40 0.33 50.54
C LEU A 168 -26.31 0.61 51.56
N ARG A 169 -25.17 1.17 51.16
CA ARG A 169 -24.07 1.54 52.07
C ARG A 169 -24.52 2.52 53.14
N ALA A 170 -25.32 3.53 52.78
CA ALA A 170 -25.88 4.49 53.73
C ALA A 170 -26.86 3.82 54.70
N ARG A 171 -27.73 2.93 54.22
CA ARG A 171 -28.65 2.14 55.07
C ARG A 171 -27.91 1.21 56.03
N PHE A 172 -26.87 0.52 55.57
CA PHE A 172 -26.03 -0.31 56.43
C PHE A 172 -25.32 0.52 57.49
N ARG A 173 -24.73 1.66 57.11
CA ARG A 173 -24.11 2.58 58.07
C ARG A 173 -25.11 3.07 59.12
N ASN A 174 -26.29 3.51 58.69
CA ASN A 174 -27.34 3.93 59.63
C ASN A 174 -27.79 2.76 60.51
N SER A 175 -27.97 1.56 59.97
CA SER A 175 -28.35 0.39 60.76
C SER A 175 -27.30 -0.02 61.79
N ILE A 176 -26.01 0.11 61.47
CA ILE A 176 -24.92 -0.27 62.38
C ILE A 176 -24.70 0.80 63.45
N TYR A 177 -24.67 2.08 63.05
CA TYR A 177 -24.32 3.18 63.96
C TYR A 177 -25.52 3.78 64.70
N ASN A 178 -26.71 3.86 64.10
CA ASN A 178 -27.89 4.41 64.79
C ASN A 178 -28.66 3.38 65.62
N ALA A 179 -28.42 2.07 65.46
CA ALA A 179 -29.00 1.05 66.35
C ALA A 179 -28.45 1.12 67.78
N SER A 180 -27.31 1.79 68.01
CA SER A 180 -26.67 1.90 69.33
C SER A 180 -27.14 3.11 70.16
N SER A 181 -27.94 4.03 69.61
CA SER A 181 -28.19 5.33 70.26
C SER A 181 -29.45 5.38 71.14
N THR A 182 -30.32 4.36 71.13
CA THR A 182 -31.60 4.44 71.86
C THR A 182 -31.99 3.13 72.54
N SER A 183 -31.10 2.55 73.34
CA SER A 183 -31.50 1.86 74.59
C SER A 183 -30.26 1.31 75.29
N ARG A 184 -29.88 1.93 76.40
CA ARG A 184 -29.24 1.17 77.48
C ARG A 184 -30.28 0.14 77.92
N THR A 185 -29.94 -1.14 77.82
CA THR A 185 -30.72 -2.32 78.21
C THR A 185 -31.61 -2.90 77.12
N ALA A 186 -31.20 -4.09 76.65
CA ALA A 186 -31.97 -5.19 76.05
C ALA A 186 -31.25 -5.72 74.81
N ALA A 187 -30.48 -6.79 75.01
CA ALA A 187 -30.05 -7.77 74.03
C ALA A 187 -29.89 -7.26 72.58
N ILE A 188 -28.66 -6.92 72.20
CA ILE A 188 -28.19 -7.12 70.83
C ILE A 188 -28.18 -8.65 70.63
N GLY A 189 -29.39 -9.16 70.43
CA GLY A 189 -29.69 -10.56 70.60
C GLY A 189 -29.20 -11.40 69.41
N PRO A 190 -29.35 -12.72 69.51
CA PRO A 190 -29.09 -13.68 68.44
C PRO A 190 -29.66 -13.31 67.06
N SER A 191 -30.62 -12.38 66.98
CA SER A 191 -31.23 -11.86 65.75
C SER A 191 -30.25 -11.24 64.73
N LEU A 192 -29.24 -10.45 65.14
CA LEU A 192 -28.29 -9.86 64.18
C LEU A 192 -27.29 -10.89 63.64
N ALA A 193 -26.85 -11.81 64.49
CA ALA A 193 -26.01 -12.93 64.08
C ALA A 193 -26.75 -13.88 63.13
N ILE A 194 -28.05 -14.11 63.37
CA ILE A 194 -28.92 -14.90 62.47
C ILE A 194 -29.14 -14.17 61.15
N ALA A 195 -29.36 -12.85 61.15
CA ALA A 195 -29.52 -12.06 59.94
C ALA A 195 -28.25 -12.06 59.07
N LEU A 196 -27.06 -11.91 59.68
CA LEU A 196 -25.78 -12.02 58.99
C LEU A 196 -25.54 -13.43 58.46
N LYS A 197 -25.88 -14.47 59.22
CA LYS A 197 -25.77 -15.86 58.78
C LYS A 197 -26.68 -16.13 57.60
N ASN A 198 -27.93 -15.67 57.63
CA ASN A 198 -28.88 -15.85 56.52
C ASN A 198 -28.48 -15.04 55.27
N ALA A 199 -27.90 -13.85 55.44
CA ALA A 199 -27.35 -13.08 54.33
C ALA A 199 -26.15 -13.79 53.70
N PHE A 200 -25.25 -14.34 54.53
CA PHE A 200 -24.10 -15.10 54.07
C PHE A 200 -24.49 -16.40 53.35
N THR A 201 -25.47 -17.15 53.87
CA THR A 201 -25.96 -18.36 53.19
C THR A 201 -26.60 -18.02 51.85
N LYS A 202 -27.41 -16.95 51.80
CA LYS A 202 -28.02 -16.49 50.54
C LYS A 202 -26.96 -16.05 49.52
N GLN A 203 -25.94 -15.33 49.97
CA GLN A 203 -24.85 -14.90 49.09
C GLN A 203 -24.03 -16.09 48.58
N SER A 204 -23.79 -17.09 49.42
CA SER A 204 -23.12 -18.33 49.03
C SER A 204 -23.93 -19.16 48.03
N GLU A 205 -25.26 -19.17 48.17
CA GLU A 205 -26.16 -19.81 47.20
C GLU A 205 -26.14 -19.07 45.85
N GLU A 206 -26.21 -17.73 45.86
CA GLU A 206 -26.09 -16.91 44.65
C GLU A 206 -24.72 -17.11 43.97
N GLU A 207 -23.63 -17.18 44.73
CA GLU A 207 -22.28 -17.44 44.21
C GLU A 207 -22.20 -18.83 43.54
N SER A 208 -22.76 -19.86 44.16
CA SER A 208 -22.81 -21.20 43.56
C SER A 208 -23.60 -21.23 42.24
N SER A 209 -24.72 -20.51 42.18
CA SER A 209 -25.52 -20.40 40.96
C SER A 209 -24.79 -19.68 39.83
N LEU A 210 -23.94 -18.70 40.16
CA LEU A 210 -23.14 -17.98 39.15
C LEU A 210 -22.03 -18.85 38.59
N ILE A 211 -21.40 -19.68 39.42
CA ILE A 211 -20.37 -20.65 38.99
C ILE A 211 -20.98 -21.67 38.02
N ASP A 212 -22.19 -22.16 38.32
CA ASP A 212 -22.88 -23.11 37.43
C ASP A 212 -23.26 -22.46 36.09
N GLU A 213 -23.69 -21.19 36.09
CA GLU A 213 -23.98 -20.46 34.86
C GLU A 213 -22.71 -20.15 34.06
N GLU A 214 -21.61 -19.79 34.71
CA GLU A 214 -20.30 -19.59 34.06
C GLU A 214 -19.85 -20.89 33.37
N ALA A 215 -19.93 -22.03 34.05
CA ALA A 215 -19.61 -23.33 33.48
C ALA A 215 -20.50 -23.68 32.28
N ARG A 216 -21.79 -23.32 32.33
CA ARG A 216 -22.73 -23.50 31.21
C ARG A 216 -22.36 -22.62 30.01
N LEU A 217 -22.04 -21.34 30.25
CA LEU A 217 -21.62 -20.40 29.22
C LEU A 217 -20.29 -20.80 28.57
N ASP A 218 -19.34 -21.29 29.36
CA ASP A 218 -18.07 -21.86 28.87
C ASP A 218 -18.30 -23.08 27.98
N GLY A 219 -19.26 -23.94 28.33
CA GLY A 219 -19.69 -25.06 27.49
C GLY A 219 -20.20 -24.59 26.13
N ILE A 220 -21.09 -23.59 26.14
CA ILE A 220 -21.65 -23.00 24.92
C ILE A 220 -20.55 -22.32 24.08
N LEU A 221 -19.62 -21.60 24.71
CA LEU A 221 -18.49 -20.98 24.01
C LEU A 221 -17.62 -22.02 23.31
N LYS A 222 -17.32 -23.15 23.97
CA LYS A 222 -16.59 -24.26 23.35
C LYS A 222 -17.32 -24.86 22.16
N GLU A 223 -18.65 -24.95 22.20
CA GLU A 223 -19.45 -25.41 21.06
C GLU A 223 -19.35 -24.44 19.88
N TYR A 224 -19.44 -23.13 20.13
CA TYR A 224 -19.26 -22.11 19.10
C TYR A 224 -17.84 -22.08 18.54
N GLU A 225 -16.81 -22.18 19.39
CA GLU A 225 -15.42 -22.31 18.96
C GLU A 225 -15.20 -23.58 18.12
N GLY A 226 -15.87 -24.69 18.48
CA GLY A 226 -15.88 -25.92 17.70
C GLY A 226 -16.47 -25.74 16.30
N LEU A 227 -17.61 -25.05 16.19
CA LEU A 227 -18.27 -24.71 14.93
C LEU A 227 -17.41 -23.76 14.07
N LEU A 228 -16.83 -22.72 14.67
CA LEU A 228 -15.89 -21.82 14.00
C LEU A 228 -14.65 -22.59 13.51
N GLY A 229 -14.09 -23.44 14.35
CA GLY A 229 -12.98 -24.32 13.98
C GLY A 229 -13.35 -25.33 12.90
N MET A 230 -14.62 -25.72 12.75
CA MET A 230 -15.08 -26.55 11.64
C MET A 230 -15.18 -25.77 10.33
N VAL A 231 -15.62 -24.52 10.37
CA VAL A 231 -15.60 -23.62 9.19
C VAL A 231 -14.16 -23.39 8.73
N ASP A 232 -13.25 -23.18 9.68
CA ASP A 232 -11.83 -22.96 9.38
C ASP A 232 -11.14 -24.26 8.90
N ARG A 233 -11.55 -25.43 9.42
CA ARG A 233 -11.05 -26.76 8.98
C ARG A 233 -11.73 -27.31 7.74
N SER A 234 -12.92 -26.83 7.36
CA SER A 234 -13.62 -27.24 6.13
C SER A 234 -12.88 -26.75 4.87
N ALA A 235 -12.08 -25.69 4.99
CA ALA A 235 -11.06 -25.30 4.03
C ALA A 235 -9.80 -26.21 4.08
N LYS A 236 -10.02 -27.54 4.06
CA LYS A 236 -8.99 -28.58 4.15
C LYS A 236 -7.90 -28.40 3.08
N GLY A 237 -6.68 -28.08 3.51
CA GLY A 237 -5.49 -28.51 2.77
C GLY A 237 -4.17 -27.85 3.10
N ARG A 238 -4.11 -26.52 3.30
CA ARG A 238 -2.86 -25.79 3.58
C ARG A 238 -3.17 -24.60 4.49
N GLY A 239 -2.22 -24.26 5.35
CA GLY A 239 -2.40 -23.40 6.54
C GLY A 239 -3.19 -22.10 6.32
N LYS A 240 -3.77 -21.62 7.44
CA LYS A 240 -4.72 -20.50 7.57
C LYS A 240 -5.97 -20.68 6.70
N GLY A 241 -7.13 -20.86 7.33
CA GLY A 241 -8.39 -20.98 6.60
C GLY A 241 -8.67 -19.75 5.73
N ALA A 242 -9.60 -19.89 4.78
CA ALA A 242 -9.84 -18.93 3.72
C ALA A 242 -10.06 -17.48 4.23
N PHE A 243 -10.69 -17.32 5.40
CA PHE A 243 -10.85 -16.00 6.02
C PHE A 243 -9.51 -15.42 6.51
N GLY A 244 -8.66 -16.24 7.12
CA GLY A 244 -7.31 -15.83 7.52
C GLY A 244 -6.45 -15.43 6.32
N GLN A 245 -6.61 -16.12 5.19
CA GLN A 245 -5.95 -15.73 3.93
C GLN A 245 -6.46 -14.37 3.43
N ILE A 246 -7.76 -14.12 3.45
CA ILE A 246 -8.33 -12.82 3.05
C ILE A 246 -7.81 -11.69 3.95
N VAL A 247 -7.73 -11.91 5.25
CA VAL A 247 -7.18 -10.93 6.20
C VAL A 247 -5.70 -10.68 5.94
N ASP A 248 -4.91 -11.72 5.71
CA ASP A 248 -3.50 -11.61 5.37
C ASP A 248 -3.28 -10.86 4.04
N ASP A 249 -4.06 -11.19 3.01
CA ASP A 249 -4.01 -10.54 1.70
C ASP A 249 -4.39 -9.07 1.82
N TRP A 250 -5.41 -8.73 2.62
CA TRP A 250 -5.79 -7.35 2.87
C TRP A 250 -4.69 -6.56 3.62
N VAL A 251 -4.09 -7.16 4.65
CA VAL A 251 -2.96 -6.55 5.37
C VAL A 251 -1.78 -6.31 4.43
N ARG A 252 -1.48 -7.27 3.55
CA ARG A 252 -0.42 -7.15 2.55
C ARG A 252 -0.69 -6.02 1.57
N VAL A 253 -1.87 -5.97 0.95
CA VAL A 253 -2.24 -4.89 0.02
C VAL A 253 -2.18 -3.53 0.71
N LYS A 254 -2.62 -3.43 1.97
CA LYS A 254 -2.52 -2.18 2.73
C LYS A 254 -1.05 -1.76 2.95
N SER A 255 -0.17 -2.72 3.23
CA SER A 255 1.26 -2.43 3.40
C SER A 255 1.93 -1.98 2.10
N GLU A 256 1.61 -2.63 0.97
CA GLU A 256 2.15 -2.29 -0.35
C GLU A 256 1.60 -0.94 -0.84
N THR A 257 0.34 -0.63 -0.57
CA THR A 257 -0.25 0.69 -0.90
C THR A 257 0.35 1.82 -0.07
N GLU A 258 0.64 1.60 1.22
CA GLU A 258 1.36 2.56 2.06
C GLU A 258 2.82 2.76 1.63
N GLU A 259 3.49 1.70 1.16
CA GLU A 259 4.84 1.78 0.61
C GLU A 259 4.85 2.55 -0.71
N CYS A 260 3.93 2.22 -1.63
CA CYS A 260 3.70 2.97 -2.86
C CYS A 260 3.40 4.45 -2.57
N ARG A 261 2.57 4.75 -1.55
CA ARG A 261 2.29 6.12 -1.12
C ARG A 261 3.53 6.82 -0.55
N ARG A 262 4.43 6.11 0.13
CA ARG A 262 5.71 6.69 0.56
C ARG A 262 6.62 6.95 -0.63
N ASP A 263 6.66 6.07 -1.60
CA ASP A 263 7.50 6.23 -2.80
C ASP A 263 6.99 7.34 -3.71
N LEU A 264 5.68 7.48 -3.88
CA LEU A 264 5.08 8.63 -4.57
C LEU A 264 5.39 9.96 -3.86
N ARG A 265 5.48 9.97 -2.52
CA ARG A 265 5.97 11.14 -1.77
C ARG A 265 7.44 11.41 -2.02
N ARG A 266 8.29 10.37 -2.06
CA ARG A 266 9.73 10.52 -2.37
C ARG A 266 9.98 11.03 -3.78
N LEU A 267 9.15 10.64 -4.73
CA LEU A 267 9.20 11.11 -6.12
C LEU A 267 8.62 12.51 -6.31
N GLY A 268 7.97 13.09 -5.29
CA GLY A 268 7.32 14.40 -5.37
C GLY A 268 6.00 14.40 -6.14
N TRP A 269 5.40 13.22 -6.35
CA TRP A 269 4.15 13.05 -7.11
C TRP A 269 2.90 13.21 -6.26
N THR A 270 3.05 13.19 -4.93
CA THR A 270 1.96 13.46 -3.99
C THR A 270 2.44 14.54 -3.02
N GLU A 271 1.72 15.66 -3.00
CA GLU A 271 1.94 16.70 -2.00
C GLU A 271 1.53 16.19 -0.61
N THR A 272 2.30 16.57 0.39
CA THR A 272 2.15 16.20 1.81
C THR A 272 0.79 16.56 2.39
#